data_AF-A0A1E4ZXU1-F1
#
_entry.id   AF-A0A1E4ZXU1-F1
#
_cell.length_a   1.000
_cell.length_b   1.000
_cell.length_c   1.000
_cell.angle_alpha   90.00
_cell.angle_beta   90.00
_cell.angle_gamma   90.00
#
_symmetry.space_group_name_H-M   'P 1'
#
loop_
_entity.id
_entity.type
_entity.pdbx_description
1 polymer ?
#
loop_
_entity_poly.entity_id
_entity_poly.type
_entity_poly.pdbx_seq_one_letter_code
_entity_poly.pdbx_strand_id
1 'polypeptide(L)'
;MNNSPVFKTCCNDPAKSALKLLTVGAIAWQLAMVNSYAQTEQSDTGSQSQTIDEGSGQYTCPMHPHFLATDPAGICPICGMDLVPASSGGGNSGVTEVAVSPEMIQTMGIRTTTVAREQINESLRLFGTVETNERLENVSVSKFEGWIEGLSVNAEGDTVNRGDLLFRVYSPNLIAAQKDYINSMRIGNKKRIDAVKQRLRSLGMQNSTIHSISHSGQVVERVPVYAETGGTVAKLLVREGDYIKPGSEILRLQSYDDVWVIASIAERDLPLIRTGQSVSLTFPSAPNADPDGVVDYIYPTIDTTTRTARVRIEVDNAAGDLRPGAYADIDVSLQSDSLLVIPTESVLYSSLGAHVIVSLGDGRFKAKQIEVGMAAAQYTQVTGGLEEGERVVSSGQFMLDSEVNLREGFSKMEAPNKIDATPDTPLQELPVDATTLAGIDHFTDMALYFHEALIDGYEIDVYFVDPALQYGEGLIAQFDNTRLVPIIESASDALRNAKQSPDGEGLAQVLADLVGAMEPWFMQGAPIRYRDAGVAYFTDNASGRAWIQEGDDPINPYGDGDATRTPWPDPMAGIETETAMLDGDE
;
A
#
# COMPACT_ATOMS: atom_id res chain seq x y z
N MET A 1 30.44 12.19 37.45
CA MET A 1 31.49 13.21 37.59
C MET A 1 32.84 12.54 37.36
N ASN A 2 33.67 13.15 36.50
CA ASN A 2 35.16 13.25 36.46
C ASN A 2 36.04 12.08 37.00
N ASN A 3 37.19 11.73 36.40
CA ASN A 3 37.84 12.20 35.15
C ASN A 3 38.94 11.18 34.70
N SER A 4 39.31 11.20 33.42
CA SER A 4 40.56 10.59 32.90
C SER A 4 41.78 11.51 33.20
N PRO A 5 43.06 11.08 33.05
CA PRO A 5 43.66 10.97 31.69
C PRO A 5 44.79 9.90 31.46
N VAL A 6 44.80 9.37 30.23
CA VAL A 6 45.93 9.18 29.29
C VAL A 6 47.38 9.01 29.79
N PHE A 7 48.07 7.97 29.30
CA PHE A 7 49.47 8.05 28.85
C PHE A 7 49.81 7.07 27.69
N LYS A 8 50.77 7.44 26.82
CA LYS A 8 51.42 6.58 25.78
C LYS A 8 52.74 5.99 26.35
N THR A 9 53.59 5.16 25.73
CA THR A 9 53.99 4.96 24.30
C THR A 9 54.83 3.67 24.13
N CYS A 10 55.31 3.40 22.90
CA CYS A 10 56.35 2.44 22.44
C CYS A 10 55.83 1.10 21.88
N CYS A 11 56.32 0.53 20.76
CA CYS A 11 57.56 0.78 19.97
C CYS A 11 57.34 0.93 18.45
N ASN A 12 58.38 1.40 17.73
CA ASN A 12 58.54 1.29 16.26
C ASN A 12 59.36 0.03 15.90
N ASP A 13 59.26 -0.46 14.65
CA ASP A 13 60.43 -0.55 13.74
C ASP A 13 60.01 -0.66 12.24
N PRO A 14 60.72 -0.07 11.25
CA PRO A 14 60.34 -0.16 9.83
C PRO A 14 61.44 -0.62 8.84
N ALA A 15 61.10 -1.50 7.90
CA ALA A 15 61.86 -1.75 6.66
C ALA A 15 60.89 -1.90 5.47
N LYS A 16 60.88 -1.01 4.47
CA LYS A 16 61.88 -0.81 3.38
C LYS A 16 62.05 -2.01 2.45
N SER A 17 61.40 -1.94 1.29
CA SER A 17 61.89 -2.48 0.01
C SER A 17 61.36 -1.59 -1.12
N ALA A 18 62.13 -1.43 -2.19
CA ALA A 18 61.86 -0.50 -3.30
C ALA A 18 62.37 -1.12 -4.63
N LEU A 19 62.43 -0.31 -5.72
CA LEU A 19 62.85 -0.66 -7.09
C LEU A 19 61.79 -1.51 -7.88
N LYS A 20 61.56 -1.31 -9.20
CA LYS A 20 62.20 -0.40 -10.18
C LYS A 20 61.36 -0.22 -11.47
N LEU A 21 61.47 0.97 -12.11
CA LEU A 21 61.23 1.37 -13.53
C LEU A 21 59.96 0.90 -14.30
N LEU A 22 59.22 1.67 -15.11
CA LEU A 22 59.46 2.69 -16.17
C LEU A 22 59.65 2.19 -17.62
N THR A 23 58.56 2.24 -18.41
CA THR A 23 58.47 2.50 -19.88
C THR A 23 57.07 3.09 -20.11
N VAL A 24 56.84 4.35 -20.48
CA VAL A 24 57.16 5.06 -21.74
C VAL A 24 56.66 4.33 -22.98
N GLY A 25 55.69 4.92 -23.68
CA GLY A 25 55.08 4.36 -24.90
C GLY A 25 53.99 5.27 -25.49
N ALA A 26 54.38 6.43 -26.03
CA ALA A 26 53.47 7.33 -26.75
C ALA A 26 53.67 7.19 -28.26
N ILE A 27 52.60 6.94 -29.02
CA ILE A 27 52.61 6.95 -30.49
C ILE A 27 51.36 7.69 -30.97
N ALA A 28 51.56 8.87 -31.55
CA ALA A 28 50.58 9.54 -32.39
C ALA A 28 50.94 9.26 -33.86
N TRP A 29 49.96 8.88 -34.69
CA TRP A 29 50.11 8.80 -36.13
C TRP A 29 48.99 9.59 -36.81
N GLN A 30 49.38 10.62 -37.55
CA GLN A 30 48.57 11.35 -38.51
C GLN A 30 49.43 11.69 -39.73
N LEU A 31 48.74 12.00 -40.83
CA LEU A 31 49.16 12.37 -42.19
C LEU A 31 48.90 11.27 -43.21
N ALA A 32 48.40 11.53 -44.43
CA ALA A 32 47.64 12.62 -45.05
C ALA A 32 47.58 12.31 -46.58
N MET A 33 47.04 13.23 -47.40
CA MET A 33 46.82 13.14 -48.85
C MET A 33 45.57 12.31 -49.23
N VAL A 34 44.69 12.71 -50.17
CA VAL A 34 44.61 13.96 -50.96
C VAL A 34 43.15 14.20 -51.39
N ASN A 35 42.67 15.45 -51.26
CA ASN A 35 42.02 16.30 -52.29
C ASN A 35 41.20 15.64 -53.43
N SER A 36 40.04 16.13 -53.88
CA SER A 36 39.23 17.35 -53.61
C SER A 36 37.75 17.06 -54.03
N TYR A 37 36.71 17.90 -54.06
CA TYR A 37 36.38 19.34 -53.81
C TYR A 37 34.93 19.36 -53.21
N ALA A 38 34.13 20.42 -53.00
CA ALA A 38 34.19 21.87 -53.31
C ALA A 38 33.37 22.70 -52.27
N GLN A 39 33.72 23.99 -52.12
CA GLN A 39 32.83 25.17 -51.99
C GLN A 39 31.66 25.21 -50.96
N THR A 40 31.46 26.27 -50.16
CA THR A 40 32.21 27.55 -49.98
C THR A 40 31.99 28.12 -48.56
N GLU A 41 32.71 29.20 -48.24
CA GLU A 41 32.77 29.86 -46.92
C GLU A 41 31.60 30.84 -46.63
N GLN A 42 31.63 31.41 -45.43
CA GLN A 42 30.67 32.40 -44.91
C GLN A 42 30.70 33.73 -45.68
N SER A 43 29.56 34.41 -45.74
CA SER A 43 29.50 35.85 -46.00
C SER A 43 28.53 36.52 -45.01
N ASP A 44 29.09 37.31 -44.09
CA ASP A 44 28.34 38.14 -43.15
C ASP A 44 27.76 39.37 -43.86
N THR A 45 26.42 39.47 -43.98
CA THR A 45 25.68 40.72 -44.26
C THR A 45 24.18 40.50 -44.02
N GLY A 46 23.55 41.41 -43.28
CA GLY A 46 22.13 41.74 -43.44
C GLY A 46 21.13 40.90 -42.66
N SER A 47 20.80 41.36 -41.44
CA SER A 47 19.51 41.02 -40.85
C SER A 47 18.38 41.60 -41.71
N GLN A 48 17.50 40.74 -42.22
CA GLN A 48 16.17 41.13 -42.68
C GLN A 48 15.14 40.43 -41.81
N SER A 49 14.38 41.24 -41.06
CA SER A 49 13.33 40.76 -40.18
C SER A 49 12.27 40.00 -40.98
N GLN A 50 12.07 38.72 -40.67
CA GLN A 50 10.78 38.07 -40.94
C GLN A 50 9.85 38.42 -39.79
N THR A 51 8.80 39.18 -40.08
CA THR A 51 7.74 39.53 -39.15
C THR A 51 6.98 38.27 -38.75
N ILE A 52 7.06 37.91 -37.46
CA ILE A 52 6.06 37.03 -36.85
C ILE A 52 4.81 37.89 -36.60
N ASP A 53 3.65 37.32 -36.88
CA ASP A 53 2.35 38.00 -36.82
C ASP A 53 1.98 38.38 -35.37
N GLU A 54 1.28 39.51 -35.18
CA GLU A 54 1.02 40.09 -33.85
C GLU A 54 -0.14 39.39 -33.13
N GLY A 55 0.12 38.18 -32.62
CA GLY A 55 -0.70 37.58 -31.57
C GLY A 55 -0.61 38.41 -30.29
N SER A 56 -1.71 39.01 -29.84
CA SER A 56 -1.77 39.97 -28.74
C SER A 56 -1.55 39.33 -27.36
N GLY A 57 -0.30 38.97 -27.06
CA GLY A 57 0.11 38.50 -25.74
C GLY A 57 0.11 39.63 -24.70
N GLN A 58 -0.24 39.29 -23.47
CA GLN A 58 0.05 40.13 -22.31
C GLN A 58 1.49 39.87 -21.83
N TYR A 59 2.13 40.91 -21.30
CA TYR A 59 3.47 40.90 -20.74
C TYR A 59 3.40 41.36 -19.29
N THR A 60 4.19 40.74 -18.42
CA THR A 60 4.19 40.97 -16.97
C THR A 60 5.59 41.23 -16.42
N CYS A 61 5.68 41.85 -15.25
CA CYS A 61 6.94 42.14 -14.57
C CYS A 61 7.30 41.00 -13.60
N PRO A 62 8.50 40.38 -13.69
CA PRO A 62 8.91 39.28 -12.80
C PRO A 62 8.87 39.58 -11.29
N MET A 63 8.92 40.87 -10.89
CA MET A 63 8.77 41.30 -9.49
C MET A 63 7.41 41.94 -9.17
N HIS A 64 6.56 42.17 -10.16
CA HIS A 64 5.24 42.81 -10.00
C HIS A 64 4.21 42.13 -10.91
N PRO A 65 3.80 40.87 -10.63
CA PRO A 65 3.00 40.06 -11.55
C PRO A 65 1.66 40.69 -11.96
N HIS A 66 1.07 41.49 -11.06
CA HIS A 66 -0.18 42.22 -11.28
C HIS A 66 -0.06 43.38 -12.29
N PHE A 67 1.14 43.77 -12.71
CA PHE A 67 1.32 44.75 -13.79
C PHE A 67 1.32 44.03 -15.14
N LEU A 68 0.17 44.03 -15.80
CA LEU A 68 -0.03 43.51 -17.15
C LEU A 68 0.01 44.65 -18.18
N ALA A 69 0.75 44.47 -19.27
CA ALA A 69 0.78 45.39 -20.40
C ALA A 69 0.75 44.60 -21.73
N THR A 70 0.34 45.25 -22.82
CA THR A 70 0.31 44.67 -24.18
C THR A 70 1.50 45.07 -25.06
N ASP A 71 2.45 45.85 -24.54
CA ASP A 71 3.67 46.27 -25.25
C ASP A 71 4.83 45.29 -24.95
N PRO A 72 5.36 44.54 -25.95
CA PRO A 72 6.48 43.63 -25.78
C PRO A 72 7.80 44.30 -25.38
N ALA A 73 7.93 45.62 -25.62
CA ALA A 73 9.13 46.41 -25.34
C ALA A 73 8.94 47.35 -24.13
N GLY A 74 7.84 47.17 -23.38
CA GLY A 74 7.57 47.95 -22.17
C GLY A 74 8.59 47.69 -21.06
N ILE A 75 8.92 48.74 -20.31
CA ILE A 75 9.67 48.67 -19.06
C ILE A 75 8.68 48.89 -17.91
N CYS A 76 8.72 48.02 -16.89
CA CYS A 76 7.81 48.12 -15.74
C CYS A 76 7.99 49.47 -14.99
N PRO A 77 6.97 50.33 -14.89
CA PRO A 77 7.09 51.66 -14.28
C PRO A 77 7.29 51.62 -12.75
N ILE A 78 7.11 50.45 -12.12
CA ILE A 78 7.26 50.27 -10.66
C ILE A 78 8.73 50.01 -10.29
N CYS A 79 9.48 49.27 -11.11
CA CYS A 79 10.84 48.82 -10.77
C CYS A 79 11.89 48.89 -11.89
N GLY A 80 11.54 49.39 -13.08
CA GLY A 80 12.52 49.67 -14.13
C GLY A 80 13.14 48.45 -14.81
N MET A 81 12.46 47.30 -14.79
CA MET A 81 12.89 46.08 -15.49
C MET A 81 12.03 45.81 -16.72
N ASP A 82 12.62 45.16 -17.72
CA ASP A 82 11.93 44.71 -18.93
C ASP A 82 10.80 43.72 -18.60
N LEU A 83 9.71 43.77 -19.35
CA LEU A 83 8.59 42.84 -19.19
C LEU A 83 8.86 41.50 -19.90
N VAL A 84 8.31 40.42 -19.35
CA VAL A 84 8.37 39.06 -19.93
C VAL A 84 6.96 38.62 -20.36
N PRO A 85 6.81 37.80 -21.42
CA PRO A 85 5.50 37.35 -21.86
C PRO A 85 4.80 36.55 -20.75
N ALA A 86 3.57 36.94 -20.42
CA ALA A 86 2.73 36.22 -19.47
C ALA A 86 2.22 34.94 -20.16
N SER A 87 2.50 33.78 -19.56
CA SER A 87 2.14 32.49 -20.12
C SER A 87 0.64 32.24 -20.02
N SER A 88 -0.12 32.59 -21.06
CA SER A 88 -1.57 32.36 -21.18
C SER A 88 -1.91 30.87 -21.40
N GLY A 89 -1.61 30.04 -20.40
CA GLY A 89 -1.92 28.62 -20.35
C GLY A 89 -3.40 28.35 -20.05
N GLY A 90 -4.30 28.80 -20.94
CA GLY A 90 -5.76 28.66 -20.82
C GLY A 90 -6.27 27.22 -20.99
N GLY A 91 -5.84 26.31 -20.11
CA GLY A 91 -6.28 24.91 -20.08
C GLY A 91 -7.34 24.69 -19.01
N ASN A 92 -8.62 24.64 -19.42
CA ASN A 92 -9.71 24.37 -18.48
C ASN A 92 -9.69 22.90 -18.02
N SER A 93 -9.02 22.63 -16.90
CA SER A 93 -8.99 21.36 -16.19
C SER A 93 -8.53 21.61 -14.76
N GLY A 94 -9.28 21.13 -13.77
CA GLY A 94 -9.05 21.41 -12.35
C GLY A 94 -7.86 20.67 -11.72
N VAL A 95 -6.68 20.70 -12.35
CA VAL A 95 -5.43 20.17 -11.77
C VAL A 95 -4.24 21.02 -12.20
N THR A 96 -3.67 21.79 -11.27
CA THR A 96 -2.61 22.77 -11.53
C THR A 96 -1.28 22.10 -11.90
N GLU A 97 -0.83 22.33 -13.14
CA GLU A 97 0.50 21.94 -13.64
C GLU A 97 1.49 23.11 -13.49
N VAL A 98 2.69 22.82 -12.98
CA VAL A 98 3.75 23.80 -12.73
C VAL A 98 4.95 23.49 -13.61
N ALA A 99 5.33 24.45 -14.46
CA ALA A 99 6.58 24.42 -15.21
C ALA A 99 7.71 25.10 -14.42
N VAL A 100 8.87 24.43 -14.33
CA VAL A 100 10.09 24.87 -13.64
C VAL A 100 11.28 24.75 -14.58
N SER A 101 12.19 25.74 -14.59
CA SER A 101 13.33 25.71 -15.52
C SER A 101 14.37 24.63 -15.14
N PRO A 102 15.12 24.06 -16.11
CA PRO A 102 16.15 23.06 -15.83
C PRO A 102 17.21 23.50 -14.81
N GLU A 103 17.59 24.77 -14.83
CA GLU A 103 18.57 25.39 -13.93
C GLU A 103 18.02 25.43 -12.49
N MET A 104 16.73 25.75 -12.34
CA MET A 104 16.08 25.77 -11.03
C MET A 104 15.85 24.35 -10.50
N ILE A 105 15.50 23.39 -11.35
CA ILE A 105 15.42 21.95 -11.01
C ILE A 105 16.78 21.46 -10.48
N GLN A 106 17.87 21.81 -11.17
CA GLN A 106 19.23 21.46 -10.76
C GLN A 106 19.65 22.17 -9.46
N THR A 107 19.28 23.44 -9.28
CA THR A 107 19.64 24.24 -8.09
C THR A 107 18.85 23.81 -6.83
N MET A 108 17.58 23.45 -6.99
CA MET A 108 16.76 22.83 -5.94
C MET A 108 17.20 21.39 -5.60
N GLY A 109 18.04 20.77 -6.43
CA GLY A 109 18.46 19.38 -6.26
C GLY A 109 17.32 18.37 -6.46
N ILE A 110 16.32 18.70 -7.30
CA ILE A 110 15.14 17.86 -7.50
C ILE A 110 15.54 16.51 -8.11
N ARG A 111 14.98 15.42 -7.57
CA ARG A 111 15.23 14.05 -8.02
C ARG A 111 13.92 13.33 -8.25
N THR A 112 13.85 12.53 -9.31
CA THR A 112 12.68 11.71 -9.64
C THR A 112 13.02 10.23 -9.62
N THR A 113 12.14 9.42 -9.05
CA THR A 113 12.17 7.95 -9.11
C THR A 113 11.03 7.47 -10.01
N THR A 114 11.26 6.43 -10.80
CA THR A 114 10.19 5.79 -11.58
C THR A 114 9.34 4.93 -10.67
N VAL A 115 8.01 5.04 -10.76
CA VAL A 115 7.07 4.13 -10.10
C VAL A 115 7.26 2.74 -10.70
N ALA A 116 7.62 1.77 -9.85
CA ALA A 116 7.95 0.41 -10.27
C ALA A 116 7.19 -0.60 -9.42
N ARG A 117 7.14 -1.86 -9.89
CA ARG A 117 6.72 -2.98 -9.05
C ARG A 117 7.93 -3.64 -8.42
N GLU A 118 7.98 -3.65 -7.09
CA GLU A 118 8.98 -4.39 -6.34
C GLU A 118 8.31 -5.42 -5.42
N GLN A 119 9.03 -6.50 -5.12
CA GLN A 119 8.65 -7.40 -4.04
C GLN A 119 9.24 -6.84 -2.74
N ILE A 120 8.39 -6.26 -1.90
CA ILE A 120 8.79 -5.86 -0.55
C ILE A 120 9.08 -7.14 0.24
N ASN A 121 10.36 -7.47 0.40
CA ASN A 121 10.79 -8.61 1.20
C ASN A 121 10.52 -8.35 2.68
N GLU A 122 9.34 -8.78 3.15
CA GLU A 122 8.99 -8.76 4.58
C GLU A 122 9.64 -9.95 5.29
N SER A 123 10.23 -9.70 6.46
CA SER A 123 10.89 -10.72 7.28
C SER A 123 10.12 -10.92 8.59
N LEU A 124 9.45 -12.06 8.73
CA LEU A 124 8.80 -12.43 9.98
C LEU A 124 9.83 -13.10 10.90
N ARG A 125 10.28 -12.37 11.93
CA ARG A 125 11.17 -12.91 12.96
C ARG A 125 10.39 -13.68 14.01
N LEU A 126 10.83 -14.90 14.25
CA LEU A 126 10.27 -15.89 15.16
C LEU A 126 11.36 -16.39 16.11
N PHE A 127 10.94 -17.16 17.11
CA PHE A 127 11.81 -17.76 18.11
C PHE A 127 11.44 -19.22 18.32
N GLY A 128 12.44 -20.06 18.59
CA GLY A 128 12.24 -21.48 18.83
C GLY A 128 13.30 -22.12 19.72
N THR A 129 13.07 -23.39 20.02
CA THR A 129 13.97 -24.24 20.81
C THR A 129 14.39 -25.44 19.97
N VAL A 130 15.66 -25.85 20.07
CA VAL A 130 16.16 -27.10 19.49
C VAL A 130 15.63 -28.28 20.32
N GLU A 131 14.97 -29.23 19.68
CA GLU A 131 14.47 -30.48 20.24
C GLU A 131 15.07 -31.68 19.48
N THR A 132 15.02 -32.86 20.10
CA THR A 132 15.47 -34.11 19.49
C THR A 132 14.53 -34.55 18.38
N ASN A 133 15.07 -34.98 17.23
CA ASN A 133 14.26 -35.63 16.21
C ASN A 133 13.79 -37.02 16.71
N GLU A 134 12.52 -37.13 17.10
CA GLU A 134 11.91 -38.38 17.60
C GLU A 134 11.88 -39.50 16.54
N ARG A 135 11.96 -39.17 15.22
CA ARG A 135 12.07 -40.18 14.15
C ARG A 135 13.41 -40.93 14.21
N LEU A 136 14.43 -40.33 14.83
CA LEU A 136 15.78 -40.87 15.00
C LEU A 136 15.99 -41.53 16.39
N GLU A 137 14.94 -41.66 17.20
CA GLU A 137 14.97 -42.44 18.43
C GLU A 137 14.86 -43.95 18.13
N ASN A 138 15.61 -44.78 18.86
CA ASN A 138 15.45 -46.22 18.84
C ASN A 138 15.46 -46.84 20.24
N VAL A 139 14.33 -47.44 20.63
CA VAL A 139 14.18 -48.13 21.92
C VAL A 139 14.55 -49.60 21.76
N SER A 140 15.66 -50.00 22.39
CA SER A 140 16.10 -51.40 22.41
C SER A 140 15.29 -52.18 23.44
N VAL A 141 14.45 -53.12 22.97
CA VAL A 141 13.62 -53.98 23.83
C VAL A 141 14.06 -55.45 23.76
N SER A 142 14.05 -56.13 24.90
CA SER A 142 14.36 -57.55 24.96
C SER A 142 13.29 -58.39 24.25
N LYS A 143 13.75 -59.39 23.51
CA LYS A 143 12.93 -60.40 22.80
C LYS A 143 12.97 -61.77 23.53
N PHE A 144 13.62 -61.85 24.70
CA PHE A 144 13.86 -63.06 25.49
C PHE A 144 13.84 -62.80 27.00
N GLU A 145 13.85 -63.86 27.79
CA GLU A 145 14.05 -63.83 29.24
C GLU A 145 15.47 -64.29 29.62
N GLY A 146 16.06 -63.72 30.66
CA GLY A 146 17.38 -64.11 31.15
C GLY A 146 18.10 -63.04 31.97
N TRP A 147 19.34 -63.31 32.34
CA TRP A 147 20.21 -62.40 33.09
C TRP A 147 21.22 -61.71 32.16
N ILE A 148 21.46 -60.41 32.38
CA ILE A 148 22.44 -59.62 31.64
C ILE A 148 23.86 -59.84 32.21
N GLU A 149 24.80 -60.22 31.34
CA GLU A 149 26.23 -60.37 31.66
C GLU A 149 27.10 -59.63 30.62
N GLY A 150 28.14 -58.93 31.08
CA GLY A 150 29.07 -58.17 30.25
C GLY A 150 28.38 -57.10 29.41
N LEU A 151 27.66 -56.20 30.08
CA LEU A 151 27.08 -54.99 29.48
C LEU A 151 28.22 -54.06 29.03
N SER A 152 28.19 -53.59 27.79
CA SER A 152 29.28 -52.82 27.17
C SER A 152 29.05 -51.30 27.20
N VAL A 153 27.84 -50.88 27.58
CA VAL A 153 27.41 -49.49 27.78
C VAL A 153 27.25 -49.24 29.28
N ASN A 154 27.82 -48.16 29.80
CA ASN A 154 27.86 -47.89 31.23
C ASN A 154 27.05 -46.64 31.62
N ALA A 155 27.02 -45.64 30.75
CA ALA A 155 26.48 -44.31 31.01
C ALA A 155 25.53 -43.82 29.91
N GLU A 156 24.78 -42.78 30.24
CA GLU A 156 24.08 -41.97 29.25
C GLU A 156 25.10 -41.01 28.61
N GLY A 157 25.04 -40.87 27.28
CA GLY A 157 26.08 -40.23 26.47
C GLY A 157 27.11 -41.17 25.84
N ASP A 158 27.13 -42.46 26.19
CA ASP A 158 27.95 -43.48 25.49
C ASP A 158 27.48 -43.63 24.02
N THR A 159 28.41 -43.70 23.06
CA THR A 159 28.08 -43.91 21.63
C THR A 159 28.06 -45.40 21.27
N VAL A 160 27.06 -45.81 20.47
CA VAL A 160 26.88 -47.18 19.99
C VAL A 160 26.76 -47.20 18.46
N ASN A 161 27.53 -48.05 17.79
CA ASN A 161 27.41 -48.26 16.34
C ASN A 161 26.51 -49.46 16.02
N ARG A 162 25.92 -49.44 14.82
CA ARG A 162 25.11 -50.56 14.33
C ARG A 162 25.96 -51.83 14.24
N GLY A 163 25.59 -52.85 15.01
CA GLY A 163 26.32 -54.12 15.10
C GLY A 163 27.31 -54.24 16.26
N ASP A 164 27.50 -53.19 17.07
CA ASP A 164 28.29 -53.28 18.31
C ASP A 164 27.65 -54.26 19.30
N LEU A 165 28.47 -54.91 20.13
CA LEU A 165 27.98 -55.78 21.19
C LEU A 165 27.40 -54.92 22.33
N LEU A 166 26.12 -55.06 22.62
CA LEU A 166 25.48 -54.37 23.75
C LEU A 166 25.72 -55.12 25.05
N PHE A 167 25.35 -56.41 25.08
CA PHE A 167 25.48 -57.29 26.25
C PHE A 167 25.46 -58.76 25.81
N ARG A 168 25.64 -59.68 26.78
CA ARG A 168 25.32 -61.10 26.62
C ARG A 168 24.19 -61.47 27.56
N VAL A 169 23.33 -62.40 27.17
CA VAL A 169 22.26 -62.92 28.02
C VAL A 169 22.50 -64.39 28.38
N TYR A 170 22.45 -64.72 29.66
CA TYR A 170 22.32 -66.10 30.13
C TYR A 170 20.84 -66.46 30.23
N SER A 171 20.41 -67.47 29.47
CA SER A 171 19.01 -67.89 29.40
C SER A 171 18.88 -69.42 29.28
N PRO A 172 18.36 -70.12 30.30
CA PRO A 172 18.10 -71.55 30.25
C PRO A 172 17.17 -71.97 29.10
N ASN A 173 16.22 -71.11 28.73
CA ASN A 173 15.26 -71.35 27.65
C ASN A 173 15.97 -71.33 26.28
N LEU A 174 16.85 -70.34 26.03
CA LEU A 174 17.70 -70.32 24.84
C LEU A 174 18.66 -71.51 24.80
N ILE A 175 19.28 -71.88 25.92
CA ILE A 175 20.18 -73.05 26.01
C ILE A 175 19.45 -74.36 25.65
N ALA A 176 18.19 -74.53 26.09
CA ALA A 176 17.37 -75.68 25.71
C ALA A 176 17.05 -75.69 24.20
N ALA A 177 16.60 -74.56 23.65
CA ALA A 177 16.27 -74.43 22.23
C ALA A 177 17.49 -74.64 21.30
N GLN A 178 18.69 -74.25 21.74
CA GLN A 178 19.95 -74.54 21.02
C GLN A 178 20.27 -76.04 20.99
N LYS A 179 20.10 -76.74 22.12
CA LYS A 179 20.30 -78.20 22.18
C LYS A 179 19.32 -78.95 21.26
N ASP A 180 18.05 -78.50 21.22
CA ASP A 180 17.06 -78.99 20.25
C ASP A 180 17.49 -78.76 18.79
N TYR A 181 18.08 -77.60 18.49
CA TYR A 181 18.54 -77.24 17.13
C TYR A 181 19.72 -78.11 16.68
N ILE A 182 20.77 -78.20 17.51
CA ILE A 182 21.97 -79.00 17.23
C ILE A 182 21.62 -80.50 17.09
N ASN A 183 20.73 -81.01 17.94
CA ASN A 183 20.23 -82.39 17.82
C ASN A 183 19.44 -82.59 16.51
N SER A 184 18.58 -81.63 16.14
CA SER A 184 17.81 -81.68 14.88
C SER A 184 18.71 -81.62 13.63
N MET A 185 19.80 -80.83 13.68
CA MET A 185 20.86 -80.82 12.66
C MET A 185 21.54 -82.18 12.54
N ARG A 186 21.92 -82.81 13.66
CA ARG A 186 22.54 -84.15 13.70
C ARG A 186 21.63 -85.27 13.15
N ILE A 187 20.30 -85.11 13.27
CA ILE A 187 19.29 -86.03 12.71
C ILE A 187 19.07 -85.80 11.20
N GLY A 188 19.44 -84.63 10.65
CA GLY A 188 19.35 -84.32 9.22
C GLY A 188 17.93 -84.06 8.68
N ASN A 189 16.90 -84.02 9.52
CA ASN A 189 15.52 -83.77 9.07
C ASN A 189 15.31 -82.27 8.80
N LYS A 190 15.39 -81.87 7.52
CA LYS A 190 15.26 -80.48 7.07
C LYS A 190 14.01 -79.77 7.62
N LYS A 191 12.82 -80.37 7.54
CA LYS A 191 11.57 -79.78 8.08
C LYS A 191 11.66 -79.48 9.59
N ARG A 192 12.31 -80.36 10.36
CA ARG A 192 12.54 -80.16 11.80
C ARG A 192 13.60 -79.09 12.07
N ILE A 193 14.68 -79.08 11.29
CA ILE A 193 15.74 -78.06 11.36
C ILE A 193 15.15 -76.66 11.12
N ASP A 194 14.36 -76.49 10.07
CA ASP A 194 13.73 -75.20 9.72
C ASP A 194 12.73 -74.75 10.80
N ALA A 195 11.92 -75.67 11.34
CA ALA A 195 10.98 -75.37 12.44
C ALA A 195 11.70 -74.94 13.74
N VAL A 196 12.78 -75.62 14.14
CA VAL A 196 13.54 -75.23 15.35
C VAL A 196 14.37 -73.97 15.10
N LYS A 197 14.88 -73.74 13.88
CA LYS A 197 15.50 -72.47 13.48
C LYS A 197 14.52 -71.30 13.61
N GLN A 198 13.26 -71.50 13.24
CA GLN A 198 12.21 -70.49 13.43
C GLN A 198 11.87 -70.29 14.92
N ARG A 199 11.87 -71.35 15.75
CA ARG A 199 11.72 -71.24 17.22
C ARG A 199 12.84 -70.41 17.87
N LEU A 200 14.10 -70.57 17.44
CA LEU A 200 15.21 -69.75 17.92
C LEU A 200 15.02 -68.26 17.58
N ARG A 201 14.53 -67.95 16.37
CA ARG A 201 14.20 -66.58 15.95
C ARG A 201 13.04 -65.99 16.74
N SER A 202 11.98 -66.75 17.01
CA SER A 202 10.85 -66.27 17.84
C SER A 202 11.22 -66.08 19.31
N LEU A 203 12.30 -66.71 19.79
CA LEU A 203 12.93 -66.44 21.08
C LEU A 203 13.98 -65.30 20.99
N GLY A 204 13.94 -64.48 19.94
CA GLY A 204 14.79 -63.30 19.81
C GLY A 204 16.25 -63.54 19.42
N MET A 205 16.66 -64.79 19.14
CA MET A 205 18.06 -65.06 18.77
C MET A 205 18.40 -64.50 17.38
N GLN A 206 19.39 -63.62 17.33
CA GLN A 206 19.84 -62.97 16.10
C GLN A 206 20.43 -63.99 15.10
N ASN A 207 20.22 -63.75 13.80
CA ASN A 207 20.59 -64.70 12.75
C ASN A 207 22.11 -65.00 12.72
N SER A 208 22.96 -64.02 13.05
CA SER A 208 24.41 -64.19 13.19
C SER A 208 24.77 -65.32 14.17
N THR A 209 24.18 -65.30 15.36
CA THR A 209 24.38 -66.33 16.40
C THR A 209 23.79 -67.68 16.00
N ILE A 210 22.62 -67.71 15.33
CA ILE A 210 22.07 -68.97 14.77
C ILE A 210 23.03 -69.56 13.72
N HIS A 211 23.64 -68.70 12.89
CA HIS A 211 24.60 -69.14 11.88
C HIS A 211 25.92 -69.63 12.51
N SER A 212 26.45 -68.99 13.55
CA SER A 212 27.65 -69.50 14.23
C SER A 212 27.41 -70.86 14.91
N ILE A 213 26.27 -71.04 15.60
CA ILE A 213 25.85 -72.33 16.19
C ILE A 213 25.72 -73.42 15.11
N SER A 214 25.18 -73.08 13.94
CA SER A 214 25.02 -74.04 12.83
C SER A 214 26.35 -74.52 12.21
N HIS A 215 27.44 -73.76 12.37
CA HIS A 215 28.78 -74.13 11.91
C HIS A 215 29.63 -74.79 13.01
N SER A 216 29.53 -74.31 14.27
CA SER A 216 30.30 -74.85 15.39
C SER A 216 29.73 -76.17 15.93
N GLY A 217 28.42 -76.38 15.81
CA GLY A 217 27.71 -77.48 16.47
C GLY A 217 27.69 -77.38 18.00
N GLN A 218 28.05 -76.22 18.58
CA GLN A 218 28.19 -76.00 20.02
C GLN A 218 27.12 -75.04 20.55
N VAL A 219 26.74 -75.23 21.82
CA VAL A 219 25.81 -74.36 22.54
C VAL A 219 26.54 -73.12 23.06
N VAL A 220 25.95 -71.95 22.83
CA VAL A 220 26.37 -70.67 23.40
C VAL A 220 25.55 -70.40 24.66
N GLU A 221 26.18 -70.50 25.83
CA GLU A 221 25.51 -70.28 27.12
C GLU A 221 25.17 -68.80 27.38
N ARG A 222 26.09 -67.91 26.98
CA ARG A 222 25.99 -66.45 27.07
C ARG A 222 25.75 -65.90 25.68
N VAL A 223 24.49 -65.80 25.28
CA VAL A 223 24.10 -65.40 23.92
C VAL A 223 24.43 -63.92 23.71
N PRO A 224 25.31 -63.54 22.75
CA PRO A 224 25.62 -62.14 22.49
C PRO A 224 24.44 -61.44 21.80
N VAL A 225 24.25 -60.17 22.17
CA VAL A 225 23.17 -59.30 21.67
C VAL A 225 23.80 -58.07 21.05
N TYR A 226 23.69 -57.94 19.72
CA TYR A 226 24.28 -56.85 18.95
C TYR A 226 23.24 -55.75 18.67
N ALA A 227 23.69 -54.50 18.56
CA ALA A 227 22.83 -53.36 18.29
C ALA A 227 22.19 -53.43 16.89
N GLU A 228 20.87 -53.33 16.80
CA GLU A 228 20.11 -53.36 15.53
C GLU A 228 20.17 -52.00 14.79
N THR A 229 20.58 -50.94 15.48
CA THR A 229 20.76 -49.53 15.07
C THR A 229 22.00 -48.95 15.73
N GLY A 230 22.40 -47.73 15.37
CA GLY A 230 23.41 -46.95 16.09
C GLY A 230 22.83 -45.65 16.64
N GLY A 231 23.60 -44.92 17.45
CA GLY A 231 23.23 -43.65 18.06
C GLY A 231 23.93 -43.46 19.42
N THR A 232 23.65 -42.35 20.07
CA THR A 232 24.12 -42.05 21.44
C THR A 232 23.08 -42.52 22.46
N VAL A 233 23.54 -43.05 23.59
CA VAL A 233 22.66 -43.62 24.64
C VAL A 233 22.00 -42.47 25.40
N ALA A 234 20.76 -42.14 25.02
CA ALA A 234 19.93 -41.14 25.67
C ALA A 234 19.32 -41.64 27.00
N LYS A 235 19.18 -42.96 27.17
CA LYS A 235 18.76 -43.56 28.45
C LYS A 235 19.25 -44.99 28.61
N LEU A 236 19.72 -45.36 29.80
CA LEU A 236 20.11 -46.74 30.14
C LEU A 236 19.23 -47.28 31.30
N LEU A 237 18.35 -48.23 30.98
CA LEU A 237 17.27 -48.70 31.85
C LEU A 237 17.59 -50.01 32.59
N VAL A 238 18.71 -50.66 32.27
CA VAL A 238 19.19 -51.89 32.90
C VAL A 238 20.66 -51.79 33.31
N ARG A 239 21.10 -52.66 34.21
CA ARG A 239 22.47 -52.80 34.71
C ARG A 239 22.94 -54.26 34.60
N GLU A 240 24.23 -54.48 34.78
CA GLU A 240 24.78 -55.84 34.76
C GLU A 240 24.26 -56.65 35.96
N GLY A 241 23.85 -57.90 35.70
CA GLY A 241 23.17 -58.77 36.65
C GLY A 241 21.64 -58.72 36.62
N ASP A 242 21.02 -57.73 35.95
CA ASP A 242 19.57 -57.60 35.90
C ASP A 242 18.88 -58.78 35.19
N TYR A 243 17.69 -59.14 35.69
CA TYR A 243 16.81 -60.12 35.04
C TYR A 243 15.78 -59.43 34.15
N ILE A 244 15.89 -59.67 32.85
CA ILE A 244 15.01 -59.12 31.81
C ILE A 244 13.99 -60.15 31.32
N LYS A 245 12.88 -59.65 30.78
CA LYS A 245 11.78 -60.41 30.18
C LYS A 245 11.50 -59.90 28.76
N PRO A 246 10.79 -60.66 27.91
CA PRO A 246 10.30 -60.12 26.64
C PRO A 246 9.47 -58.84 26.88
N GLY A 247 9.81 -57.76 26.19
CA GLY A 247 9.21 -56.43 26.39
C GLY A 247 9.90 -55.54 27.43
N SER A 248 10.94 -56.00 28.13
CA SER A 248 11.79 -55.11 28.94
C SER A 248 12.56 -54.13 28.03
N GLU A 249 12.40 -52.82 28.24
CA GLU A 249 13.31 -51.81 27.68
C GLU A 249 14.71 -51.99 28.28
N ILE A 250 15.74 -51.95 27.43
CA ILE A 250 17.15 -52.10 27.79
C ILE A 250 17.81 -50.72 27.83
N LEU A 251 17.75 -50.02 26.70
CA LEU A 251 18.35 -48.72 26.48
C LEU A 251 17.66 -48.00 25.31
N ARG A 252 17.89 -46.70 25.24
CA ARG A 252 17.30 -45.77 24.28
C ARG A 252 18.45 -45.09 23.54
N LEU A 253 18.57 -45.35 22.25
CA LEU A 253 19.54 -44.68 21.37
C LEU A 253 18.85 -43.49 20.71
N GLN A 254 19.57 -42.39 20.57
CA GLN A 254 19.16 -41.20 19.85
C GLN A 254 20.31 -40.82 18.91
N SER A 255 20.03 -40.62 17.62
CA SER A 255 20.93 -39.84 16.77
C SER A 255 20.61 -38.35 16.97
N TYR A 256 21.66 -37.52 16.97
CA TYR A 256 21.56 -36.06 16.99
C TYR A 256 22.04 -35.46 15.65
N ASP A 257 22.20 -36.30 14.61
CA ASP A 257 22.77 -35.91 13.31
C ASP A 257 21.78 -35.03 12.51
N ASP A 258 20.49 -35.06 12.86
CA ASP A 258 19.49 -34.05 12.48
C ASP A 258 18.64 -33.71 13.71
N VAL A 259 18.24 -32.44 13.82
CA VAL A 259 17.50 -31.89 14.97
C VAL A 259 16.32 -31.05 14.51
N TRP A 260 15.34 -30.91 15.40
CA TRP A 260 14.15 -30.11 15.15
C TRP A 260 14.26 -28.76 15.83
N VAL A 261 13.94 -27.67 15.14
CA VAL A 261 13.66 -26.38 15.77
C VAL A 261 12.15 -26.21 15.87
N ILE A 262 11.63 -26.15 17.09
CA ILE A 262 10.20 -25.90 17.35
C ILE A 262 10.01 -24.39 17.55
N ALA A 263 9.55 -23.73 16.48
CA ALA A 263 9.19 -22.32 16.46
C ALA A 263 7.82 -22.07 17.09
N SER A 264 7.69 -20.97 17.83
CA SER A 264 6.40 -20.45 18.32
C SER A 264 5.96 -19.27 17.48
N ILE A 265 4.79 -19.39 16.85
CA ILE A 265 4.25 -18.40 15.90
C ILE A 265 2.91 -17.89 16.39
N ALA A 266 2.69 -16.57 16.43
CA ALA A 266 1.42 -16.00 16.89
C ALA A 266 0.24 -16.43 15.99
N GLU A 267 -0.93 -16.63 16.57
CA GLU A 267 -2.15 -17.09 15.89
C GLU A 267 -2.52 -16.26 14.64
N ARG A 268 -2.25 -14.95 14.66
CA ARG A 268 -2.46 -14.03 13.52
C ARG A 268 -1.44 -14.16 12.38
N ASP A 269 -0.22 -14.61 12.67
CA ASP A 269 0.92 -14.64 11.73
C ASP A 269 1.06 -16.02 11.06
N LEU A 270 0.40 -17.05 11.62
CA LEU A 270 0.36 -18.41 11.11
C LEU A 270 -0.02 -18.55 9.62
N PRO A 271 -0.97 -17.78 9.03
CA PRO A 271 -1.32 -17.90 7.61
C PRO A 271 -0.19 -17.52 6.63
N LEU A 272 0.86 -16.86 7.12
CA LEU A 272 2.01 -16.41 6.32
C LEU A 272 3.04 -17.54 6.11
N ILE A 273 2.92 -18.65 6.86
CA ILE A 273 3.88 -19.75 6.91
C ILE A 273 3.36 -20.98 6.18
N ARG A 274 4.22 -21.64 5.40
CA ARG A 274 3.85 -22.82 4.58
C ARG A 274 4.82 -23.98 4.81
N THR A 275 4.31 -25.20 4.79
CA THR A 275 5.16 -26.41 4.77
C THR A 275 6.05 -26.43 3.53
N GLY A 276 7.32 -26.79 3.69
CA GLY A 276 8.34 -26.74 2.64
C GLY A 276 8.97 -25.37 2.42
N GLN A 277 8.60 -24.35 3.19
CA GLN A 277 9.25 -23.04 3.16
C GLN A 277 10.64 -23.12 3.83
N SER A 278 11.65 -22.57 3.16
CA SER A 278 12.98 -22.35 3.74
C SER A 278 12.96 -21.17 4.71
N VAL A 279 13.71 -21.28 5.80
CA VAL A 279 13.86 -20.26 6.84
C VAL A 279 15.34 -20.09 7.17
N SER A 280 15.76 -18.88 7.54
CA SER A 280 17.11 -18.68 8.07
C SER A 280 17.10 -18.79 9.59
N LEU A 281 18.17 -19.34 10.14
CA LEU A 281 18.33 -19.70 11.54
C LEU A 281 19.61 -19.09 12.10
N THR A 282 19.55 -18.58 13.32
CA THR A 282 20.71 -18.07 14.05
C THR A 282 20.72 -18.67 15.45
N PHE A 283 21.81 -19.36 15.79
CA PHE A 283 21.96 -20.08 17.05
C PHE A 283 23.03 -19.41 17.93
N PRO A 284 22.65 -18.61 18.96
CA PRO A 284 23.61 -17.89 19.79
C PRO A 284 24.62 -18.78 20.53
N SER A 285 24.29 -20.06 20.74
CA SER A 285 25.17 -21.07 21.35
C SER A 285 26.02 -21.88 20.36
N ALA A 286 25.76 -21.77 19.05
CA ALA A 286 26.42 -22.58 18.02
C ALA A 286 26.63 -21.77 16.71
N PRO A 287 27.56 -20.80 16.67
CA PRO A 287 27.72 -19.88 15.53
C PRO A 287 28.24 -20.50 14.22
N ASN A 288 28.56 -21.81 14.22
CA ASN A 288 29.03 -22.56 13.05
C ASN A 288 27.98 -23.57 12.53
N ALA A 289 26.84 -23.70 13.20
CA ALA A 289 25.77 -24.59 12.78
C ALA A 289 25.13 -24.11 11.46
N ASP A 290 24.39 -25.00 10.78
CA ASP A 290 23.73 -24.68 9.53
C ASP A 290 22.75 -23.49 9.71
N PRO A 291 22.92 -22.37 8.96
CA PRO A 291 22.02 -21.23 9.04
C PRO A 291 20.73 -21.41 8.24
N ASP A 292 20.55 -22.51 7.51
CA ASP A 292 19.36 -22.80 6.72
C ASP A 292 18.53 -23.94 7.36
N GLY A 293 17.20 -23.83 7.28
CA GLY A 293 16.27 -24.88 7.71
C GLY A 293 15.01 -24.92 6.86
N VAL A 294 14.24 -26.01 6.96
CA VAL A 294 13.00 -26.20 6.18
C VAL A 294 11.82 -26.56 7.10
N VAL A 295 10.67 -25.91 6.88
CA VAL A 295 9.43 -26.20 7.62
C VAL A 295 8.87 -27.58 7.23
N ASP A 296 9.15 -28.61 8.03
CA ASP A 296 8.61 -29.98 7.87
C ASP A 296 7.12 -30.05 8.25
N TYR A 297 6.70 -29.41 9.35
CA TYR A 297 5.35 -29.61 9.87
C TYR A 297 4.80 -28.44 10.69
N ILE A 298 3.52 -28.12 10.45
CA ILE A 298 2.75 -27.15 11.23
C ILE A 298 1.78 -27.93 12.12
N TYR A 299 1.85 -27.76 13.43
CA TYR A 299 0.98 -28.50 14.36
C TYR A 299 -0.45 -27.94 14.30
N PRO A 300 -1.50 -28.79 14.22
CA PRO A 300 -2.90 -28.37 14.15
C PRO A 300 -3.47 -27.94 15.52
N THR A 301 -2.64 -27.36 16.37
CA THR A 301 -2.94 -27.02 17.77
C THR A 301 -2.33 -25.67 18.15
N ILE A 302 -3.15 -24.79 18.70
CA ILE A 302 -2.72 -23.49 19.25
C ILE A 302 -2.68 -23.61 20.78
N ASP A 303 -1.63 -23.10 21.42
CA ASP A 303 -1.56 -22.95 22.87
C ASP A 303 -2.50 -21.82 23.31
N THR A 304 -3.46 -22.14 24.17
CA THR A 304 -4.50 -21.20 24.61
C THR A 304 -4.01 -20.15 25.62
N THR A 305 -2.81 -20.34 26.19
CA THR A 305 -2.16 -19.46 27.16
C THR A 305 -1.29 -18.42 26.47
N THR A 306 -0.48 -18.83 25.50
CA THR A 306 0.43 -17.93 24.75
C THR A 306 -0.18 -17.39 23.45
N ARG A 307 -1.25 -18.00 22.95
CA ARG A 307 -1.83 -17.76 21.61
C ARG A 307 -0.81 -17.94 20.48
N THR A 308 0.03 -18.97 20.63
CA THR A 308 0.97 -19.41 19.59
C THR A 308 0.62 -20.79 19.04
N ALA A 309 0.74 -20.95 17.73
CA ALA A 309 0.89 -22.25 17.09
C ALA A 309 2.35 -22.70 17.15
N ARG A 310 2.59 -24.01 17.02
CA ARG A 310 3.93 -24.60 16.94
C ARG A 310 4.24 -25.04 15.51
N VAL A 311 5.44 -24.72 15.04
CA VAL A 311 5.95 -25.13 13.73
C VAL A 311 7.29 -25.83 13.92
N ARG A 312 7.43 -27.01 13.32
CA ARG A 312 8.68 -27.77 13.28
C ARG A 312 9.44 -27.44 12.01
N ILE A 313 10.69 -27.03 12.20
CA ILE A 313 11.71 -26.87 11.18
C ILE A 313 12.73 -28.01 11.35
N GLU A 314 13.14 -28.64 10.26
CA GLU A 314 14.18 -29.68 10.22
C GLU A 314 15.53 -29.05 9.83
N VAL A 315 16.61 -29.44 10.52
CA VAL A 315 17.95 -28.81 10.45
C VAL A 315 19.05 -29.87 10.52
N ASP A 316 20.02 -29.82 9.60
CA ASP A 316 21.19 -30.71 9.63
C ASP A 316 22.08 -30.40 10.85
N ASN A 317 22.53 -31.45 11.53
CA ASN A 317 23.44 -31.38 12.65
C ASN A 317 24.51 -32.48 12.60
N ALA A 318 24.88 -32.95 11.40
CA ALA A 318 25.95 -33.93 11.22
C ALA A 318 27.33 -33.48 11.77
N ALA A 319 27.50 -32.18 12.05
CA ALA A 319 28.65 -31.62 12.76
C ALA A 319 28.59 -31.78 14.30
N GLY A 320 27.39 -31.94 14.87
CA GLY A 320 27.16 -32.06 16.33
C GLY A 320 27.25 -30.74 17.12
N ASP A 321 27.21 -29.59 16.44
CA ASP A 321 27.28 -28.26 17.07
C ASP A 321 25.97 -27.87 17.76
N LEU A 322 24.82 -28.23 17.20
CA LEU A 322 23.50 -28.00 17.81
C LEU A 322 23.23 -29.01 18.94
N ARG A 323 22.61 -28.50 20.01
CA ARG A 323 22.27 -29.28 21.21
C ARG A 323 20.80 -29.09 21.56
N PRO A 324 20.03 -30.16 21.81
CA PRO A 324 18.67 -30.04 22.33
C PRO A 324 18.62 -29.18 23.60
N GLY A 325 17.62 -28.30 23.68
CA GLY A 325 17.49 -27.24 24.69
C GLY A 325 18.18 -25.92 24.33
N ALA A 326 18.91 -25.83 23.21
CA ALA A 326 19.43 -24.56 22.70
C ALA A 326 18.30 -23.67 22.13
N TYR A 327 18.54 -22.37 22.09
CA TYR A 327 17.62 -21.37 21.54
C TYR A 327 17.97 -21.04 20.08
N ALA A 328 16.96 -20.77 19.27
CA ALA A 328 17.09 -20.35 17.88
C ALA A 328 16.33 -19.04 17.65
N ASP A 329 17.03 -18.05 17.11
CA ASP A 329 16.41 -16.94 16.38
C ASP A 329 16.12 -17.43 14.96
N ILE A 330 14.96 -17.06 14.42
CA ILE A 330 14.44 -17.61 13.15
C ILE A 330 13.92 -16.44 12.32
N ASP A 331 14.48 -16.20 11.14
CA ASP A 331 14.03 -15.14 10.24
C ASP A 331 13.41 -15.78 8.99
N VAL A 332 12.10 -15.59 8.83
CA VAL A 332 11.33 -16.12 7.70
C VAL A 332 11.12 -15.04 6.65
N SER A 333 11.73 -15.21 5.49
CA SER A 333 11.42 -14.41 4.30
C SER A 333 10.00 -14.72 3.82
N LEU A 334 9.12 -13.72 3.87
CA LEU A 334 7.78 -13.80 3.30
C LEU A 334 7.85 -13.44 1.81
N GLN A 335 7.25 -14.26 0.95
CA GLN A 335 7.10 -13.93 -0.46
C GLN A 335 5.90 -13.00 -0.65
N SER A 336 6.18 -11.70 -0.69
CA SER A 336 5.22 -10.68 -1.10
C SER A 336 4.93 -10.73 -2.60
N ASP A 337 3.70 -10.37 -2.96
CA ASP A 337 3.34 -10.08 -4.35
C ASP A 337 4.13 -8.88 -4.91
N SER A 338 4.10 -8.72 -6.23
CA SER A 338 4.77 -7.63 -6.94
C SER A 338 3.95 -6.33 -6.85
N LEU A 339 4.13 -5.62 -5.74
CA LEU A 339 3.38 -4.43 -5.36
C LEU A 339 3.92 -3.18 -6.08
N LEU A 340 3.02 -2.28 -6.48
CA LEU A 340 3.41 -0.97 -6.99
C LEU A 340 3.94 -0.13 -5.82
N VAL A 341 5.17 0.39 -5.94
CA VAL A 341 5.85 1.10 -4.86
C VAL A 341 6.47 2.42 -5.30
N ILE A 342 6.62 3.31 -4.34
CA ILE A 342 7.37 4.56 -4.44
C ILE A 342 8.25 4.74 -3.19
N PRO A 343 9.39 5.45 -3.27
CA PRO A 343 10.18 5.81 -2.08
C PRO A 343 9.31 6.58 -1.09
N THR A 344 9.34 6.22 0.20
CA THR A 344 8.43 6.76 1.21
C THR A 344 8.52 8.28 1.34
N GLU A 345 9.69 8.87 1.11
CA GLU A 345 9.89 10.32 1.08
C GLU A 345 9.13 11.05 -0.03
N SER A 346 8.71 10.34 -1.09
CA SER A 346 7.93 10.91 -2.21
C SER A 346 6.48 11.21 -1.83
N VAL A 347 5.99 10.63 -0.72
CA VAL A 347 4.61 10.77 -0.24
C VAL A 347 4.48 12.03 0.61
N LEU A 348 3.53 12.88 0.22
CA LEU A 348 3.08 14.04 0.99
C LEU A 348 1.69 13.77 1.58
N TYR A 349 1.35 14.50 2.63
CA TYR A 349 0.07 14.39 3.32
C TYR A 349 -0.56 15.77 3.48
N SER A 350 -1.85 15.86 3.15
CA SER A 350 -2.67 17.06 3.24
C SER A 350 -3.96 16.79 4.04
N SER A 351 -4.81 17.80 4.21
CA SER A 351 -6.17 17.61 4.74
C SER A 351 -7.08 16.77 3.83
N LEU A 352 -6.70 16.56 2.56
CA LEU A 352 -7.46 15.80 1.57
C LEU A 352 -7.02 14.33 1.44
N GLY A 353 -5.86 13.97 2.00
CA GLY A 353 -5.29 12.62 1.88
C GLY A 353 -3.79 12.62 1.59
N ALA A 354 -3.32 11.50 1.04
CA ALA A 354 -1.94 11.31 0.60
C ALA A 354 -1.78 11.69 -0.88
N HIS A 355 -0.74 12.42 -1.22
CA HIS A 355 -0.48 12.86 -2.59
C HIS A 355 1.01 12.83 -2.94
N VAL A 356 1.31 12.89 -4.23
CA VAL A 356 2.69 12.95 -4.74
C VAL A 356 2.81 14.03 -5.81
N ILE A 357 4.04 14.48 -6.07
CA ILE A 357 4.35 15.30 -7.24
C ILE A 357 4.87 14.39 -8.35
N VAL A 358 4.13 14.31 -9.45
CA VAL A 358 4.48 13.57 -10.68
C VAL A 358 5.20 14.52 -11.64
N SER A 359 6.27 14.04 -12.30
CA SER A 359 6.98 14.77 -13.34
C SER A 359 6.52 14.34 -14.74
N LEU A 360 6.02 15.31 -15.52
CA LEU A 360 5.41 15.11 -16.83
C LEU A 360 6.40 15.30 -18.00
N GLY A 361 7.70 15.35 -17.70
CA GLY A 361 8.74 15.71 -18.66
C GLY A 361 8.94 17.23 -18.78
N ASP A 362 10.00 17.64 -19.49
CA ASP A 362 10.30 19.03 -19.88
C ASP A 362 10.28 20.06 -18.73
N GLY A 363 10.56 19.63 -17.50
CA GLY A 363 10.50 20.47 -16.30
C GLY A 363 9.09 20.77 -15.77
N ARG A 364 8.06 20.08 -16.26
CA ARG A 364 6.68 20.19 -15.79
C ARG A 364 6.37 19.17 -14.70
N PHE A 365 5.60 19.60 -13.70
CA PHE A 365 5.24 18.85 -12.51
C PHE A 365 3.76 19.05 -12.14
N LYS A 366 3.15 18.05 -11.53
CA LYS A 366 1.72 18.02 -11.21
C LYS A 366 1.47 17.25 -9.91
N ALA A 367 0.64 17.81 -9.02
CA ALA A 367 0.15 17.06 -7.87
C ALA A 367 -0.85 15.99 -8.32
N LYS A 368 -0.76 14.79 -7.72
CA LYS A 368 -1.65 13.66 -7.97
C LYS A 368 -2.00 13.01 -6.63
N GLN A 369 -3.28 12.92 -6.31
CA GLN A 369 -3.77 12.20 -5.12
C GLN A 369 -3.55 10.70 -5.30
N ILE A 370 -3.18 10.01 -4.22
CA ILE A 370 -2.88 8.57 -4.23
C ILE A 370 -3.50 7.86 -3.03
N GLU A 371 -3.77 6.57 -3.19
CA GLU A 371 -4.09 5.69 -2.08
C GLU A 371 -2.82 4.91 -1.69
N VAL A 372 -2.47 4.97 -0.40
CA VAL A 372 -1.29 4.28 0.15
C VAL A 372 -1.69 3.06 0.97
N GLY A 373 -0.96 1.97 0.76
CA GLY A 373 -1.06 0.74 1.53
C GLY A 373 -0.02 0.67 2.63
N MET A 374 0.64 -0.49 2.76
CA MET A 374 1.69 -0.70 3.75
C MET A 374 2.98 0.08 3.42
N ALA A 375 3.65 0.63 4.43
CA ALA A 375 4.96 1.26 4.32
C ALA A 375 6.02 0.40 5.03
N ALA A 376 7.10 0.07 4.34
CA ALA A 376 8.12 -0.86 4.80
C ALA A 376 9.52 -0.49 4.28
N ALA A 377 10.52 -0.59 5.17
CA ALA A 377 11.92 -0.20 4.91
C ALA A 377 12.10 1.24 4.40
N GLN A 378 12.10 1.45 3.08
CA GLN A 378 12.22 2.77 2.41
C GLN A 378 11.11 3.00 1.37
N TYR A 379 10.12 2.11 1.29
CA TYR A 379 9.09 2.13 0.26
C TYR A 379 7.69 2.14 0.85
N THR A 380 6.79 2.84 0.16
CA THR A 380 5.35 2.83 0.44
C THR A 380 4.62 2.17 -0.72
N GLN A 381 3.78 1.18 -0.41
CA GLN A 381 2.85 0.57 -1.35
C GLN A 381 1.82 1.59 -1.82
N VAL A 382 1.54 1.60 -3.12
CA VAL A 382 0.47 2.40 -3.72
C VAL A 382 -0.66 1.46 -4.15
N THR A 383 -1.87 1.66 -3.63
CA THR A 383 -3.05 0.86 -3.98
C THR A 383 -3.88 1.49 -5.10
N GLY A 384 -3.76 2.81 -5.28
CA GLY A 384 -4.46 3.56 -6.32
C GLY A 384 -3.83 4.93 -6.59
N GLY A 385 -4.14 5.52 -7.74
CA GLY A 385 -3.69 6.87 -8.12
C GLY A 385 -2.35 6.98 -8.84
N LEU A 386 -1.55 5.90 -8.96
CA LEU A 386 -0.35 5.86 -9.82
C LEU A 386 -0.34 4.67 -10.75
N GLU A 387 0.38 4.82 -11.86
CA GLU A 387 0.65 3.79 -12.86
C GLU A 387 2.15 3.46 -12.92
N GLU A 388 2.46 2.24 -13.35
CA GLU A 388 3.83 1.75 -13.49
C GLU A 388 4.55 2.46 -14.65
N GLY A 389 5.73 3.02 -14.39
CA GLY A 389 6.47 3.84 -15.36
C GLY A 389 6.25 5.35 -15.24
N GLU A 390 5.29 5.83 -14.43
CA GLU A 390 5.22 7.25 -14.05
C GLU A 390 6.50 7.67 -13.28
N ARG A 391 6.80 8.98 -13.23
CA ARG A 391 7.94 9.50 -12.46
C ARG A 391 7.45 10.35 -11.30
N VAL A 392 7.72 9.93 -10.07
CA VAL A 392 7.43 10.70 -8.85
C VAL A 392 8.68 11.43 -8.36
N VAL A 393 8.49 12.58 -7.72
CA VAL A 393 9.58 13.35 -7.11
C VAL A 393 9.93 12.77 -5.74
N SER A 394 11.15 12.25 -5.62
CA SER A 394 11.74 11.69 -4.39
C SER A 394 12.68 12.68 -3.68
N SER A 395 12.97 13.84 -4.28
CA SER A 395 13.67 14.93 -3.58
C SER A 395 13.27 16.30 -4.14
N GLY A 396 13.09 17.30 -3.26
CA GLY A 396 12.58 18.63 -3.61
C GLY A 396 11.04 18.74 -3.68
N GLN A 397 10.34 17.63 -3.40
CA GLN A 397 8.88 17.46 -3.47
C GLN A 397 8.09 18.55 -2.73
N PHE A 398 8.52 18.94 -1.51
CA PHE A 398 7.84 19.98 -0.73
C PHE A 398 7.91 21.39 -1.37
N MET A 399 8.98 21.71 -2.10
CA MET A 399 9.11 23.00 -2.79
C MET A 399 8.19 23.07 -4.01
N LEU A 400 8.08 21.97 -4.75
CA LEU A 400 7.15 21.86 -5.88
C LEU A 400 5.68 21.86 -5.40
N ASP A 401 5.38 21.12 -4.34
CA ASP A 401 4.06 21.11 -3.70
C ASP A 401 3.64 22.50 -3.22
N SER A 402 4.55 23.25 -2.59
CA SER A 402 4.30 24.64 -2.18
C SER A 402 3.95 25.53 -3.37
N GLU A 403 4.65 25.39 -4.50
CA GLU A 403 4.39 26.16 -5.73
C GLU A 403 3.07 25.75 -6.42
N VAL A 404 2.74 24.45 -6.47
CA VAL A 404 1.47 23.95 -7.01
C VAL A 404 0.29 24.51 -6.22
N ASN A 405 0.31 24.36 -4.89
CA ASN A 405 -0.75 24.83 -4.01
C ASN A 405 -0.87 26.36 -4.02
N LEU A 406 0.25 27.09 -4.15
CA LEU A 406 0.25 28.54 -4.26
C LEU A 406 -0.44 29.03 -5.54
N ARG A 407 -0.13 28.42 -6.69
CA ARG A 407 -0.80 28.76 -7.98
C ARG A 407 -2.27 28.37 -7.97
N GLU A 408 -2.61 27.20 -7.43
CA GLU A 408 -4.01 26.79 -7.27
C GLU A 408 -4.78 27.75 -6.37
N GLY A 409 -4.15 28.25 -5.30
CA GLY A 409 -4.69 29.31 -4.45
C GLY A 409 -4.95 30.61 -5.21
N PHE A 410 -4.00 31.07 -6.04
CA PHE A 410 -4.17 32.29 -6.84
C PHE A 410 -5.29 32.15 -7.87
N SER A 411 -5.35 31.06 -8.65
CA SER A 411 -6.43 30.85 -9.62
C SER A 411 -7.81 30.62 -9.00
N LYS A 412 -7.89 30.40 -7.67
CA LYS A 412 -9.14 30.41 -6.89
C LYS A 412 -9.46 31.77 -6.26
N MET A 413 -8.56 32.74 -6.34
CA MET A 413 -8.73 34.12 -5.86
C MET A 413 -8.86 35.15 -7.00
N GLU A 414 -8.53 34.77 -8.23
CA GLU A 414 -8.88 35.55 -9.42
C GLU A 414 -10.41 35.56 -9.60
N ALA A 415 -10.96 36.74 -9.90
CA ALA A 415 -12.40 36.94 -9.99
C ALA A 415 -13.02 36.12 -11.14
N PRO A 416 -14.27 35.65 -11.02
CA PRO A 416 -14.94 34.90 -12.09
C PRO A 416 -14.95 35.72 -13.39
N ASN A 417 -14.71 35.04 -14.52
CA ASN A 417 -14.65 35.69 -15.84
C ASN A 417 -15.91 36.52 -16.07
N LYS A 418 -15.71 37.82 -16.34
CA LYS A 418 -16.80 38.73 -16.69
C LYS A 418 -17.48 38.24 -17.98
N ILE A 419 -18.80 38.21 -17.98
CA ILE A 419 -19.57 37.68 -19.10
C ILE A 419 -19.74 38.72 -20.21
N ASP A 420 -19.41 38.35 -21.45
CA ASP A 420 -19.59 39.15 -22.66
C ASP A 420 -21.07 39.19 -23.11
N ALA A 421 -21.94 39.72 -22.25
CA ALA A 421 -23.36 39.98 -22.53
C ALA A 421 -23.67 41.48 -22.44
N THR A 422 -24.79 41.90 -23.02
CA THR A 422 -25.15 43.32 -23.18
C THR A 422 -26.47 43.65 -22.44
N PRO A 423 -26.82 44.94 -22.23
CA PRO A 423 -28.11 45.31 -21.65
C PRO A 423 -29.32 44.85 -22.46
N ASP A 424 -29.12 44.53 -23.75
CA ASP A 424 -30.17 44.06 -24.66
C ASP A 424 -30.34 42.54 -24.69
N THR A 425 -29.40 41.78 -24.12
CA THR A 425 -29.45 40.30 -24.08
C THR A 425 -30.68 39.83 -23.27
N PRO A 426 -31.56 38.98 -23.83
CA PRO A 426 -32.67 38.35 -23.11
C PRO A 426 -32.19 37.52 -21.92
N LEU A 427 -32.98 37.44 -20.86
CA LEU A 427 -32.61 36.69 -19.64
C LEU A 427 -32.39 35.19 -19.92
N GLN A 428 -33.17 34.61 -20.83
CA GLN A 428 -33.04 33.21 -21.29
C GLN A 428 -31.76 32.94 -22.10
N GLU A 429 -31.11 33.98 -22.65
CA GLU A 429 -29.90 33.88 -23.48
C GLU A 429 -28.61 34.17 -22.70
N LEU A 430 -28.70 34.48 -21.40
CA LEU A 430 -27.53 34.68 -20.55
C LEU A 430 -26.76 33.36 -20.33
N PRO A 431 -25.42 33.35 -20.46
CA PRO A 431 -24.61 32.15 -20.26
C PRO A 431 -24.43 31.85 -18.77
N VAL A 432 -25.50 31.35 -18.14
CA VAL A 432 -25.56 30.96 -16.73
C VAL A 432 -25.14 29.50 -16.60
N ASP A 433 -23.96 29.25 -15.99
CA ASP A 433 -23.50 27.89 -15.70
C ASP A 433 -24.12 27.30 -14.43
N ALA A 434 -23.84 26.03 -14.13
CA ALA A 434 -24.46 25.34 -12.99
C ALA A 434 -24.12 25.96 -11.61
N THR A 435 -22.94 26.58 -11.47
CA THR A 435 -22.52 27.26 -10.24
C THR A 435 -23.20 28.61 -10.10
N THR A 436 -23.26 29.38 -11.19
CA THR A 436 -24.00 30.63 -11.29
C THR A 436 -25.48 30.42 -10.97
N LEU A 437 -26.09 29.37 -11.55
CA LEU A 437 -27.50 29.04 -11.38
C LEU A 437 -27.84 28.72 -9.93
N ALA A 438 -26.99 27.97 -9.22
CA ALA A 438 -27.14 27.72 -7.78
C ALA A 438 -27.06 29.02 -6.95
N GLY A 439 -26.20 29.97 -7.36
CA GLY A 439 -26.14 31.31 -6.74
C GLY A 439 -27.44 32.13 -6.91
N ILE A 440 -28.15 31.96 -8.02
CA ILE A 440 -29.46 32.58 -8.26
C ILE A 440 -30.57 31.82 -7.51
N ASP A 441 -30.50 30.48 -7.48
CA ASP A 441 -31.48 29.66 -6.77
C ASP A 441 -31.50 29.93 -5.26
N HIS A 442 -30.39 30.36 -4.64
CA HIS A 442 -30.40 30.78 -3.23
C HIS A 442 -31.35 31.96 -2.92
N PHE A 443 -31.71 32.80 -3.88
CA PHE A 443 -32.79 33.79 -3.70
C PHE A 443 -34.19 33.15 -3.75
N THR A 444 -34.32 32.04 -4.48
CA THR A 444 -35.53 31.21 -4.56
C THR A 444 -35.71 30.42 -3.27
N ASP A 445 -34.64 29.81 -2.75
CA ASP A 445 -34.61 29.11 -1.45
C ASP A 445 -35.09 30.03 -0.32
N MET A 446 -34.64 31.29 -0.29
CA MET A 446 -35.07 32.27 0.71
C MET A 446 -36.55 32.64 0.56
N ALA A 447 -37.09 32.74 -0.65
CA ALA A 447 -38.52 32.98 -0.85
C ALA A 447 -39.39 31.78 -0.39
N LEU A 448 -38.93 30.55 -0.64
CA LEU A 448 -39.60 29.34 -0.12
C LEU A 448 -39.52 29.27 1.41
N TYR A 449 -38.36 29.56 2.01
CA TYR A 449 -38.15 29.61 3.45
C TYR A 449 -39.02 30.68 4.14
N PHE A 450 -39.14 31.87 3.55
CA PHE A 450 -40.01 32.93 4.09
C PHE A 450 -41.50 32.57 3.94
N HIS A 451 -41.90 31.84 2.89
CA HIS A 451 -43.25 31.29 2.76
C HIS A 451 -43.54 30.28 3.88
N GLU A 452 -42.66 29.28 4.08
CA GLU A 452 -42.79 28.28 5.15
C GLU A 452 -42.90 28.95 6.54
N ALA A 453 -42.04 29.92 6.84
CA ALA A 453 -42.04 30.67 8.09
C ALA A 453 -43.36 31.43 8.35
N LEU A 454 -43.99 31.98 7.31
CA LEU A 454 -45.28 32.67 7.41
C LEU A 454 -46.46 31.71 7.57
N ILE A 455 -46.40 30.52 6.97
CA ILE A 455 -47.46 29.50 7.10
C ILE A 455 -47.41 28.81 8.47
N ASP A 456 -46.23 28.40 8.93
CA ASP A 456 -46.05 27.74 10.23
C ASP A 456 -45.97 28.72 11.41
N GLY A 457 -45.80 30.02 11.13
CA GLY A 457 -45.86 31.10 12.12
C GLY A 457 -44.61 31.22 13.00
N TYR A 458 -43.42 31.07 12.42
CA TYR A 458 -42.14 31.17 13.12
C TYR A 458 -41.27 32.36 12.65
N GLU A 459 -40.33 32.79 13.50
CA GLU A 459 -39.36 33.86 13.22
C GLU A 459 -38.16 33.28 12.45
N ILE A 460 -37.74 33.92 11.34
CA ILE A 460 -36.62 33.44 10.52
C ILE A 460 -35.24 33.70 11.18
N ASP A 461 -34.27 32.84 10.89
CA ASP A 461 -32.87 33.13 11.21
C ASP A 461 -32.32 34.16 10.21
N VAL A 462 -32.09 35.39 10.69
CA VAL A 462 -31.58 36.52 9.90
C VAL A 462 -30.16 36.35 9.37
N TYR A 463 -29.45 35.27 9.74
CA TYR A 463 -28.16 34.90 9.14
C TYR A 463 -28.33 33.94 7.94
N PHE A 464 -29.48 33.28 7.76
CA PHE A 464 -29.68 32.35 6.64
C PHE A 464 -29.74 33.05 5.27
N VAL A 465 -29.97 34.38 5.25
CA VAL A 465 -29.90 35.19 4.03
C VAL A 465 -28.47 35.60 3.64
N ASP A 466 -27.47 35.43 4.51
CA ASP A 466 -26.09 35.86 4.23
C ASP A 466 -25.44 35.12 3.02
N PRO A 467 -25.62 33.80 2.82
CA PRO A 467 -25.16 33.13 1.61
C PRO A 467 -25.75 33.73 0.33
N ALA A 468 -27.07 33.96 0.30
CA ALA A 468 -27.74 34.55 -0.87
C ALA A 468 -27.23 35.98 -1.16
N LEU A 469 -27.00 36.80 -0.13
CA LEU A 469 -26.38 38.12 -0.28
C LEU A 469 -24.94 38.03 -0.81
N GLN A 470 -24.14 37.07 -0.33
CA GLN A 470 -22.77 36.85 -0.80
C GLN A 470 -22.74 36.40 -2.28
N TYR A 471 -23.64 35.51 -2.69
CA TYR A 471 -23.79 35.15 -4.10
C TYR A 471 -24.30 36.33 -4.95
N GLY A 472 -25.20 37.16 -4.41
CA GLY A 472 -25.67 38.39 -5.05
C GLY A 472 -24.53 39.35 -5.41
N GLU A 473 -23.62 39.62 -4.48
CA GLU A 473 -22.45 40.48 -4.73
C GLU A 473 -21.51 39.89 -5.81
N GLY A 474 -21.37 38.56 -5.87
CA GLY A 474 -20.65 37.87 -6.96
C GLY A 474 -21.35 37.95 -8.31
N LEU A 475 -22.66 37.69 -8.35
CA LEU A 475 -23.49 37.75 -9.56
C LEU A 475 -23.50 39.15 -10.17
N ILE A 476 -23.66 40.21 -9.34
CA ILE A 476 -23.62 41.60 -9.79
C ILE A 476 -22.28 41.93 -10.47
N ALA A 477 -21.15 41.45 -9.92
CA ALA A 477 -19.83 41.66 -10.52
C ALA A 477 -19.62 40.85 -11.83
N GLN A 478 -20.11 39.61 -11.88
CA GLN A 478 -19.97 38.70 -13.03
C GLN A 478 -20.84 39.12 -14.23
N PHE A 479 -22.04 39.67 -13.96
CA PHE A 479 -23.09 40.02 -14.94
C PHE A 479 -23.26 41.54 -15.16
N ASP A 480 -22.29 42.36 -14.73
CA ASP A 480 -22.30 43.83 -14.85
C ASP A 480 -22.69 44.32 -16.27
N ASN A 481 -23.69 45.20 -16.34
CA ASN A 481 -24.40 45.69 -17.55
C ASN A 481 -25.36 44.71 -18.24
N THR A 482 -25.80 43.62 -17.60
CA THR A 482 -26.89 42.77 -18.13
C THR A 482 -28.23 43.02 -17.42
N ARG A 483 -29.30 42.42 -17.96
CA ARG A 483 -30.65 42.47 -17.36
C ARG A 483 -30.78 41.70 -16.03
N LEU A 484 -29.80 40.88 -15.66
CA LEU A 484 -29.83 40.12 -14.39
C LEU A 484 -29.45 40.98 -13.19
N VAL A 485 -28.57 41.97 -13.37
CA VAL A 485 -28.09 42.86 -12.28
C VAL A 485 -29.24 43.53 -11.51
N PRO A 486 -30.19 44.25 -12.13
CA PRO A 486 -31.26 44.93 -11.39
C PRO A 486 -32.24 43.97 -10.68
N ILE A 487 -32.33 42.71 -11.13
CA ILE A 487 -33.10 41.64 -10.47
C ILE A 487 -32.41 41.27 -9.16
N ILE A 488 -31.10 40.94 -9.24
CA ILE A 488 -30.29 40.51 -8.10
C ILE A 488 -30.07 41.66 -7.11
N GLU A 489 -29.93 42.91 -7.55
CA GLU A 489 -29.90 44.10 -6.68
C GLU A 489 -31.22 44.24 -5.90
N SER A 490 -32.37 44.25 -6.59
CA SER A 490 -33.69 44.36 -5.94
C SER A 490 -33.98 43.22 -4.96
N ALA A 491 -33.64 41.98 -5.34
CA ALA A 491 -33.77 40.82 -4.49
C ALA A 491 -32.82 40.88 -3.27
N SER A 492 -31.60 41.38 -3.44
CA SER A 492 -30.64 41.59 -2.35
C SER A 492 -31.12 42.66 -1.37
N ASP A 493 -31.77 43.73 -1.84
CA ASP A 493 -32.35 44.75 -0.94
C ASP A 493 -33.54 44.19 -0.15
N ALA A 494 -34.39 43.34 -0.75
CA ALA A 494 -35.42 42.61 -0.01
C ALA A 494 -34.81 41.71 1.09
N LEU A 495 -33.75 40.95 0.78
CA LEU A 495 -33.03 40.15 1.78
C LEU A 495 -32.33 40.99 2.87
N ARG A 496 -31.84 42.20 2.56
CA ARG A 496 -31.31 43.14 3.56
C ARG A 496 -32.42 43.72 4.46
N ASN A 497 -33.66 43.80 3.97
CA ASN A 497 -34.83 44.17 4.77
C ASN A 497 -35.32 43.02 5.67
N ALA A 498 -35.19 41.75 5.25
CA ALA A 498 -35.50 40.57 6.07
C ALA A 498 -34.86 40.63 7.47
N LYS A 499 -33.60 41.08 7.54
CA LYS A 499 -32.83 41.26 8.78
C LYS A 499 -33.40 42.28 9.77
N GLN A 500 -34.38 43.08 9.35
CA GLN A 500 -35.07 44.10 10.15
C GLN A 500 -36.56 43.76 10.35
N SER A 501 -37.03 42.63 9.80
CA SER A 501 -38.43 42.20 9.83
C SER A 501 -38.51 40.67 9.67
N PRO A 502 -38.14 39.92 10.73
CA PRO A 502 -37.98 38.46 10.67
C PRO A 502 -39.29 37.67 10.89
N ASP A 503 -40.41 38.35 11.13
CA ASP A 503 -41.71 37.74 11.39
C ASP A 503 -42.90 38.56 10.83
N GLY A 504 -44.07 37.91 10.81
CA GLY A 504 -45.37 38.53 10.57
C GLY A 504 -45.48 39.36 9.27
N GLU A 505 -46.23 40.46 9.33
CA GLU A 505 -46.48 41.33 8.17
C GLU A 505 -45.18 41.96 7.61
N GLY A 506 -44.14 42.11 8.43
CA GLY A 506 -42.84 42.60 7.98
C GLY A 506 -42.15 41.58 7.07
N LEU A 507 -42.07 40.32 7.51
CA LEU A 507 -41.57 39.21 6.69
C LEU A 507 -42.43 38.98 5.45
N ALA A 508 -43.76 39.13 5.58
CA ALA A 508 -44.67 39.04 4.45
C ALA A 508 -44.45 40.15 3.40
N GLN A 509 -44.07 41.37 3.80
CA GLN A 509 -43.69 42.40 2.83
C GLN A 509 -42.39 42.03 2.12
N VAL A 510 -41.40 41.55 2.88
CA VAL A 510 -40.11 41.08 2.36
C VAL A 510 -40.27 39.92 1.36
N LEU A 511 -41.15 38.95 1.63
CA LEU A 511 -41.48 37.87 0.69
C LEU A 511 -42.07 38.41 -0.63
N ALA A 512 -43.02 39.34 -0.54
CA ALA A 512 -43.65 39.95 -1.71
C ALA A 512 -42.64 40.77 -2.54
N ASP A 513 -41.76 41.52 -1.87
CA ASP A 513 -40.69 42.30 -2.52
C ASP A 513 -39.66 41.38 -3.19
N LEU A 514 -39.25 40.29 -2.53
CA LEU A 514 -38.29 39.31 -3.04
C LEU A 514 -38.84 38.54 -4.25
N VAL A 515 -40.08 38.05 -4.19
CA VAL A 515 -40.70 37.31 -5.29
C VAL A 515 -41.02 38.24 -6.46
N GLY A 516 -41.47 39.47 -6.19
CA GLY A 516 -41.67 40.50 -7.23
C GLY A 516 -40.35 40.93 -7.91
N ALA A 517 -39.25 41.03 -7.16
CA ALA A 517 -37.92 41.27 -7.71
C ALA A 517 -37.46 40.11 -8.62
N MET A 518 -37.72 38.86 -8.21
CA MET A 518 -37.32 37.65 -8.93
C MET A 518 -38.26 37.25 -10.08
N GLU A 519 -39.48 37.79 -10.17
CA GLU A 519 -40.47 37.48 -11.22
C GLU A 519 -39.90 37.50 -12.64
N PRO A 520 -39.08 38.50 -13.07
CA PRO A 520 -38.53 38.50 -14.43
C PRO A 520 -37.58 37.33 -14.69
N TRP A 521 -36.83 36.88 -13.68
CA TRP A 521 -35.98 35.69 -13.78
C TRP A 521 -36.83 34.41 -13.84
N PHE A 522 -37.85 34.30 -12.99
CA PHE A 522 -38.76 33.15 -12.99
C PHE A 522 -39.54 33.03 -14.30
N MET A 523 -40.00 34.13 -14.89
CA MET A 523 -40.85 34.12 -16.09
C MET A 523 -40.06 34.16 -17.42
N GLN A 524 -38.86 34.77 -17.44
CA GLN A 524 -38.11 35.03 -18.68
C GLN A 524 -36.65 34.53 -18.65
N GLY A 525 -36.13 34.11 -17.49
CA GLY A 525 -34.81 33.50 -17.35
C GLY A 525 -34.87 31.98 -17.41
N ALA A 526 -35.44 31.36 -16.38
CA ALA A 526 -35.44 29.91 -16.21
C ALA A 526 -36.82 29.28 -15.82
N PRO A 527 -37.95 29.62 -16.47
CA PRO A 527 -39.29 29.09 -16.11
C PRO A 527 -39.37 27.55 -16.10
N ILE A 528 -38.65 26.89 -17.02
CA ILE A 528 -38.56 25.43 -17.08
C ILE A 528 -37.91 24.84 -15.82
N ARG A 529 -36.93 25.51 -15.21
CA ARG A 529 -36.24 25.03 -14.00
C ARG A 529 -37.21 24.92 -12.83
N TYR A 530 -37.96 25.99 -12.56
CA TYR A 530 -38.86 26.07 -11.42
C TYR A 530 -40.11 25.19 -11.62
N ARG A 531 -40.58 25.05 -12.87
CA ARG A 531 -41.57 24.03 -13.27
C ARG A 531 -41.09 22.61 -12.96
N ASP A 532 -39.89 22.25 -13.42
CA ASP A 532 -39.37 20.87 -13.31
C ASP A 532 -38.90 20.54 -11.88
N ALA A 533 -38.63 21.56 -11.06
CA ALA A 533 -38.41 21.45 -9.62
C ALA A 533 -39.72 21.31 -8.79
N GLY A 534 -40.90 21.43 -9.40
CA GLY A 534 -42.18 21.31 -8.68
C GLY A 534 -42.62 22.56 -7.92
N VAL A 535 -41.97 23.70 -8.18
CA VAL A 535 -42.34 25.01 -7.61
C VAL A 535 -43.53 25.60 -8.38
N ALA A 536 -44.45 26.25 -7.69
CA ALA A 536 -45.60 26.93 -8.27
C ALA A 536 -45.62 28.42 -7.88
N TYR A 537 -45.97 29.28 -8.83
CA TYR A 537 -46.14 30.73 -8.64
C TYR A 537 -47.61 31.07 -8.44
N PHE A 538 -47.91 31.82 -7.38
CA PHE A 538 -49.26 32.27 -7.05
C PHE A 538 -49.31 33.77 -6.80
N THR A 539 -50.48 34.37 -7.03
CA THR A 539 -50.79 35.76 -6.69
C THR A 539 -52.08 35.80 -5.87
N ASP A 540 -52.05 36.51 -4.74
CA ASP A 540 -53.24 36.75 -3.92
C ASP A 540 -54.20 37.72 -4.63
N ASN A 541 -55.46 37.33 -4.80
CA ASN A 541 -56.44 38.12 -5.55
C ASN A 541 -56.89 39.40 -4.82
N ALA A 542 -56.62 39.52 -3.51
CA ALA A 542 -57.03 40.68 -2.71
C ALA A 542 -55.98 41.79 -2.67
N SER A 543 -54.70 41.44 -2.50
CA SER A 543 -53.57 42.37 -2.36
C SER A 543 -52.70 42.48 -3.63
N GLY A 544 -52.76 41.51 -4.54
CA GLY A 544 -51.88 41.42 -5.70
C GLY A 544 -50.44 40.97 -5.38
N ARG A 545 -50.15 40.58 -4.13
CA ARG A 545 -48.84 40.08 -3.72
C ARG A 545 -48.61 38.68 -4.27
N ALA A 546 -47.41 38.41 -4.77
CA ALA A 546 -47.03 37.11 -5.28
C ALA A 546 -46.25 36.30 -4.22
N TRP A 547 -46.27 34.98 -4.35
CA TRP A 547 -45.35 34.07 -3.67
C TRP A 547 -45.02 32.87 -4.55
N ILE A 548 -43.98 32.13 -4.15
CA ILE A 548 -43.70 30.79 -4.65
C ILE A 548 -43.80 29.79 -3.50
N GLN A 549 -44.17 28.56 -3.81
CA GLN A 549 -44.21 27.43 -2.88
C GLN A 549 -43.96 26.12 -3.63
N GLU A 550 -43.68 25.04 -2.91
CA GLU A 550 -43.74 23.70 -3.49
C GLU A 550 -45.20 23.21 -3.60
N GLY A 551 -45.50 22.44 -4.65
CA GLY A 551 -46.80 21.79 -4.84
C GLY A 551 -47.89 22.66 -5.50
N ASP A 552 -48.99 22.01 -5.89
CA ASP A 552 -50.04 22.58 -6.74
C ASP A 552 -51.19 23.28 -5.99
N ASP A 553 -51.38 22.99 -4.69
CA ASP A 553 -52.47 23.54 -3.86
C ASP A 553 -52.01 24.82 -3.13
N PRO A 554 -52.66 26.00 -3.36
CA PRO A 554 -52.20 27.26 -2.79
C PRO A 554 -52.39 27.35 -1.27
N ILE A 555 -51.32 27.75 -0.57
CA ILE A 555 -51.37 28.15 0.84
C ILE A 555 -50.95 29.62 0.92
N ASN A 556 -51.91 30.53 1.15
CA ASN A 556 -51.71 31.97 1.02
C ASN A 556 -51.02 32.57 2.28
N PRO A 557 -49.78 33.08 2.16
CA PRO A 557 -49.06 33.67 3.31
C PRO A 557 -49.58 35.06 3.70
N TYR A 558 -50.53 35.62 2.94
CA TYR A 558 -51.07 36.96 3.12
C TYR A 558 -52.50 36.98 3.74
N GLY A 559 -53.02 35.80 4.12
CA GLY A 559 -54.31 35.63 4.82
C GLY A 559 -55.32 34.77 4.08
N ASP A 560 -56.59 34.80 4.50
CA ASP A 560 -57.70 33.98 3.99
C ASP A 560 -58.17 34.34 2.55
N GLY A 561 -57.30 34.89 1.70
CA GLY A 561 -57.62 35.35 0.35
C GLY A 561 -57.58 34.22 -0.70
N ASP A 562 -58.50 34.24 -1.66
CA ASP A 562 -58.43 33.38 -2.85
C ASP A 562 -57.15 33.64 -3.64
N ALA A 563 -56.43 32.58 -4.02
CA ALA A 563 -55.22 32.67 -4.83
C ALA A 563 -55.48 32.39 -6.32
N THR A 564 -54.77 33.07 -7.21
CA THR A 564 -54.65 32.69 -8.62
C THR A 564 -53.27 32.10 -8.89
N ARG A 565 -53.21 30.91 -9.51
CA ARG A 565 -51.94 30.32 -9.98
C ARG A 565 -51.54 30.90 -11.32
N THR A 566 -50.29 31.34 -11.46
CA THR A 566 -49.72 31.69 -12.75
C THR A 566 -49.05 30.45 -13.35
N PRO A 567 -49.48 29.96 -14.54
CA PRO A 567 -48.81 28.86 -15.20
C PRO A 567 -47.44 29.32 -15.72
N TRP A 568 -46.41 28.48 -15.54
CA TRP A 568 -45.08 28.75 -16.07
C TRP A 568 -45.11 28.90 -17.60
N PRO A 569 -44.48 29.95 -18.18
CA PRO A 569 -44.42 30.11 -19.62
C PRO A 569 -43.78 28.91 -20.33
N ASP A 570 -44.45 28.40 -21.36
CA ASP A 570 -43.88 27.40 -22.27
C ASP A 570 -43.21 28.11 -23.46
N PRO A 571 -41.86 28.11 -23.55
CA PRO A 571 -41.16 28.76 -24.66
C PRO A 571 -41.39 28.07 -26.02
N MET A 572 -41.97 26.87 -26.07
CA MET A 572 -42.29 26.17 -27.33
C MET A 572 -43.67 26.53 -27.90
N ALA A 573 -44.56 27.16 -27.11
CA ALA A 573 -45.96 27.38 -27.48
C ALA A 573 -46.18 28.34 -28.67
N GLY A 574 -45.14 29.04 -29.13
CA GLY A 574 -45.18 29.94 -30.29
C GLY A 574 -44.72 29.33 -31.62
N ILE A 575 -44.25 28.08 -31.65
CA ILE A 575 -43.75 27.43 -32.88
C ILE A 575 -44.91 26.71 -33.56
N GLU A 576 -45.64 27.40 -34.43
CA GLU A 576 -46.58 26.75 -35.36
C GLU A 576 -45.80 25.79 -36.27
N THR A 577 -46.00 24.49 -36.08
CA THR A 577 -45.40 23.46 -36.93
C THR A 577 -46.14 23.42 -38.27
N GLU A 578 -45.61 24.15 -39.26
CA GLU A 578 -46.00 24.05 -40.66
C GLU A 578 -45.72 22.64 -41.19
N THR A 579 -46.64 21.73 -40.88
CA THR A 579 -46.50 20.30 -41.10
C THR A 579 -46.84 20.01 -42.55
N ALA A 580 -45.82 20.10 -43.40
CA ALA A 580 -45.94 19.88 -44.83
C ALA A 580 -46.63 18.55 -45.14
N MET A 581 -47.72 18.60 -45.89
CA MET A 581 -48.50 17.43 -46.30
C MET A 581 -47.63 16.49 -47.14
N LEU A 582 -47.26 15.35 -46.56
CA LEU A 582 -46.86 14.15 -47.27
C LEU A 582 -47.92 13.07 -47.05
N ASP A 583 -49.14 13.37 -47.52
CA ASP A 583 -50.16 12.34 -47.71
C ASP A 583 -49.63 11.31 -48.70
N GLY A 584 -49.55 10.07 -48.26
CA GLY A 584 -49.23 8.92 -49.09
C GLY A 584 -50.10 7.74 -48.71
N ASP A 585 -51.15 7.50 -49.48
CA ASP A 585 -51.79 6.19 -49.63
C ASP A 585 -52.57 6.14 -50.96
N GLU A 586 -52.55 4.94 -51.58
CA GLU A 586 -53.27 4.44 -52.78
C GLU A 586 -53.32 5.28 -54.08
#